data_AF-A0AAU3UE87-F1
#
_entry.id   AF-A0AAU3UE87-F1
#
_cell.length_a   1.000
_cell.length_b   1.000
_cell.length_c   1.000
_cell.angle_alpha   90.00
_cell.angle_beta   90.00
_cell.angle_gamma   90.00
#
_symmetry.space_group_name_H-M   'P 1'
#
loop_
_entity.id
_entity.type
_entity.pdbx_description
1 polymer ?
#
loop_
_entity_poly.entity_id
_entity_poly.type
_entity_poly.pdbx_seq_one_letter_code
_entity_poly.pdbx_strand_id
1 'polypeptide(L)'
;MRFGLDYAAGRPAASAIRAAGYDFVVRYLSDGGPTLPGKLLTPAEADELRAHGVSIVSNWETTAARMLDGYGAGVTDARTALAQVLRCGGRPDRPIYFSADFDATPQQQATINDYLNGAATVLGSANVGVYGGYWVVSRALDAGAANWAWQTVAWSGTNLEPRRSILQTGQQVIVDGVECDVNETDRVDFGQWDVEPEEQDLTPEQDEILRDIQTQLRGPGLTGWPQLGDNPQGQHRTVVDALASALTTIDELRTEVSDLEATTAELTSAVTRLSGHHWPFPFSLVEGPATLVAEQLARLEQLLPGVPLPGWGSAPNGDSGKPTATTELGQLS
;
A
#
# COMPACT_ATOMS: atom_id res chain seq x y z
N MET A 1 -8.18 21.04 -22.01
CA MET A 1 -7.85 22.38 -21.52
C MET A 1 -8.66 22.63 -20.26
N ARG A 2 -8.01 22.98 -19.16
CA ARG A 2 -8.58 23.48 -17.91
C ARG A 2 -8.10 24.92 -17.73
N PHE A 3 -8.93 25.76 -17.13
CA PHE A 3 -8.55 27.13 -16.77
C PHE A 3 -8.42 27.29 -15.27
N GLY A 4 -7.54 28.18 -14.83
CA GLY A 4 -7.34 28.46 -13.41
C GLY A 4 -6.97 29.92 -13.15
N LEU A 5 -6.91 30.26 -11.87
CA LEU A 5 -6.61 31.61 -11.40
C LEU A 5 -5.45 31.61 -10.41
N ASP A 6 -4.64 32.65 -10.46
CA ASP A 6 -3.75 33.03 -9.35
C ASP A 6 -4.08 34.44 -8.87
N TYR A 7 -3.91 34.70 -7.57
CA TYR A 7 -4.36 35.95 -6.93
C TYR A 7 -3.67 36.21 -5.58
N ALA A 8 -3.48 37.50 -5.28
CA ALA A 8 -2.82 37.94 -4.05
C ALA A 8 -3.52 39.12 -3.32
N ALA A 9 -4.33 39.92 -4.00
CA ALA A 9 -5.01 41.07 -3.38
C ALA A 9 -6.13 40.65 -2.41
N GLY A 10 -6.86 39.58 -2.73
CA GLY A 10 -7.97 39.04 -1.93
C GLY A 10 -8.10 37.52 -2.08
N ARG A 11 -9.20 36.95 -1.58
CA ARG A 11 -9.58 35.54 -1.74
C ARG A 11 -11.02 35.50 -2.26
N PRO A 12 -11.26 35.29 -3.56
CA PRO A 12 -12.61 35.13 -4.09
C PRO A 12 -13.20 33.79 -3.64
N ALA A 13 -14.50 33.75 -3.35
CA ALA A 13 -15.17 32.52 -2.90
C ALA A 13 -15.02 31.38 -3.93
N ALA A 14 -14.84 30.15 -3.46
CA ALA A 14 -14.64 28.98 -4.32
C ALA A 14 -15.86 28.70 -5.21
N SER A 15 -17.06 28.99 -4.71
CA SER A 15 -18.30 28.99 -5.49
C SER A 15 -18.29 30.01 -6.64
N ALA A 16 -17.73 31.21 -6.43
CA ALA A 16 -17.57 32.23 -7.47
C ALA A 16 -16.51 31.84 -8.51
N ILE A 17 -15.40 31.21 -8.09
CA ILE A 17 -14.37 30.67 -8.99
C ILE A 17 -14.97 29.63 -9.95
N ARG A 18 -15.73 28.65 -9.43
CA ARG A 18 -16.41 27.65 -10.29
C ARG A 18 -17.49 28.29 -11.16
N ALA A 19 -18.28 29.22 -10.63
CA ALA A 19 -19.32 29.92 -11.40
C ALA A 19 -18.76 30.79 -12.53
N ALA A 20 -17.54 31.31 -12.38
CA ALA A 20 -16.80 32.02 -13.42
C ALA A 20 -16.13 31.10 -14.46
N GLY A 21 -16.22 29.78 -14.31
CA GLY A 21 -15.72 28.79 -15.27
C GLY A 21 -14.28 28.31 -15.06
N TYR A 22 -13.71 28.51 -13.87
CA TYR A 22 -12.35 28.08 -13.55
C TYR A 22 -12.32 26.76 -12.77
N ASP A 23 -11.35 25.90 -13.06
CA ASP A 23 -11.21 24.54 -12.55
C ASP A 23 -10.10 24.35 -11.52
N PHE A 24 -9.15 25.28 -11.42
CA PHE A 24 -8.04 25.21 -10.49
C PHE A 24 -7.60 26.59 -10.02
N VAL A 25 -6.81 26.63 -8.95
CA VAL A 25 -6.12 27.83 -8.49
C VAL A 25 -4.65 27.55 -8.20
N VAL A 26 -3.79 28.49 -8.57
CA VAL A 26 -2.39 28.52 -8.13
C VAL A 26 -2.31 29.46 -6.93
N ARG A 27 -1.91 28.94 -5.77
CA ARG A 27 -2.07 29.62 -4.48
C ARG A 27 -0.73 29.79 -3.78
N TYR A 28 -0.49 31.02 -3.32
CA TYR A 28 0.77 31.34 -2.65
C TYR A 28 0.79 30.78 -1.22
N LEU A 29 1.94 30.19 -0.87
CA LEU A 29 2.24 29.63 0.44
C LEU A 29 2.99 30.64 1.34
N SER A 30 3.11 31.88 0.87
CA SER A 30 3.89 32.99 1.45
C SER A 30 2.96 34.14 1.85
N ASP A 31 3.33 34.89 2.89
CA ASP A 31 2.59 36.08 3.31
C ASP A 31 2.85 37.27 2.37
N GLY A 32 1.78 37.96 1.99
CA GLY A 32 1.81 39.18 1.18
C GLY A 32 1.74 40.48 1.99
N GLY A 33 1.65 40.36 3.32
CA GLY A 33 1.59 41.49 4.24
C GLY A 33 0.34 42.36 4.07
N PRO A 34 0.36 43.61 4.55
CA PRO A 34 -0.80 44.51 4.46
C PRO A 34 -1.12 44.96 3.02
N THR A 35 -0.19 44.78 2.08
CA THR A 35 -0.34 45.12 0.65
C THR A 35 -1.04 44.04 -0.16
N LEU A 36 -0.89 42.76 0.20
CA LEU A 36 -1.47 41.62 -0.51
C LEU A 36 -2.07 40.62 0.52
N PRO A 37 -3.14 41.02 1.26
CA PRO A 37 -3.69 40.22 2.36
C PRO A 37 -4.38 38.92 1.92
N GLY A 38 -4.62 38.76 0.60
CA GLY A 38 -5.11 37.54 -0.02
C GLY A 38 -4.04 36.52 -0.38
N LYS A 39 -2.74 36.89 -0.38
CA LYS A 39 -1.65 36.06 -0.92
C LYS A 39 -1.60 34.68 -0.28
N LEU A 40 -1.39 34.61 1.03
CA LEU A 40 -1.24 33.37 1.78
C LEU A 40 -2.52 32.50 1.74
N LEU A 41 -2.44 31.32 1.15
CA LEU A 41 -3.46 30.27 1.24
C LEU A 41 -3.75 29.93 2.71
N THR A 42 -5.02 29.92 3.12
CA THR A 42 -5.43 29.50 4.46
C THR A 42 -6.03 28.08 4.47
N PRO A 43 -6.06 27.37 5.62
CA PRO A 43 -6.69 26.05 5.68
C PRO A 43 -8.18 26.07 5.34
N ALA A 44 -8.93 27.07 5.84
CA ALA A 44 -10.35 27.23 5.55
C ALA A 44 -10.63 27.50 4.06
N GLU A 45 -9.79 28.31 3.41
CA GLU A 45 -9.81 28.54 1.97
C GLU A 45 -9.50 27.24 1.19
N ALA A 46 -8.51 26.46 1.61
CA ALA A 46 -8.20 25.18 1.00
C ALA A 46 -9.32 24.13 1.19
N ASP A 47 -10.01 24.14 2.33
CA ASP A 47 -11.21 23.34 2.56
C ASP A 47 -12.37 23.79 1.66
N GLU A 48 -12.61 25.09 1.51
CA GLU A 48 -13.66 25.64 0.65
C GLU A 48 -13.42 25.34 -0.84
N LEU A 49 -12.18 25.50 -1.31
CA LEU A 49 -11.74 25.17 -2.66
C LEU A 49 -11.97 23.68 -2.98
N ARG A 50 -11.52 22.79 -2.09
CA ARG A 50 -11.76 21.34 -2.20
C ARG A 50 -13.25 21.00 -2.19
N ALA A 51 -14.05 21.63 -1.32
CA ALA A 51 -15.50 21.39 -1.23
C ALA A 51 -16.28 21.78 -2.50
N HIS A 52 -15.76 22.70 -3.32
CA HIS A 52 -16.34 23.10 -4.60
C HIS A 52 -15.69 22.43 -5.82
N GLY A 53 -14.72 21.53 -5.62
CA GLY A 53 -13.98 20.90 -6.71
C GLY A 53 -13.13 21.89 -7.52
N VAL A 54 -12.52 22.87 -6.84
CA VAL A 54 -11.42 23.68 -7.39
C VAL A 54 -10.10 23.00 -7.01
N SER A 55 -9.35 22.51 -8.00
CA SER A 55 -8.03 21.92 -7.75
C SER A 55 -7.02 22.96 -7.23
N ILE A 56 -6.11 22.56 -6.35
CA ILE A 56 -5.13 23.48 -5.72
C ILE A 56 -3.72 23.17 -6.21
N VAL A 57 -2.97 24.19 -6.62
CA VAL A 57 -1.55 24.13 -7.00
C VAL A 57 -0.72 25.03 -6.08
N SER A 58 0.43 24.54 -5.62
CA SER A 58 1.34 25.24 -4.69
C SER A 58 2.24 26.26 -5.38
N ASN A 59 2.25 27.52 -4.94
CA ASN A 59 3.27 28.51 -5.32
C ASN A 59 4.00 29.09 -4.09
N TRP A 60 5.27 29.49 -4.25
CA TRP A 60 6.03 30.25 -3.26
C TRP A 60 6.75 31.45 -3.89
N GLU A 61 6.43 32.65 -3.41
CA GLU A 61 7.04 33.91 -3.85
C GLU A 61 6.93 34.97 -2.74
N THR A 62 8.05 35.25 -2.06
CA THR A 62 8.13 36.33 -1.05
C THR A 62 8.49 37.68 -1.66
N THR A 63 9.38 37.67 -2.65
CA THR A 63 9.76 38.82 -3.48
C THR A 63 10.14 38.32 -4.87
N ALA A 64 9.90 39.13 -5.90
CA ALA A 64 10.15 38.77 -7.29
C ALA A 64 11.53 38.15 -7.56
N ALA A 65 12.59 38.76 -7.01
CA ALA A 65 13.98 38.34 -7.23
C ALA A 65 14.53 37.37 -6.17
N ARG A 66 13.68 36.77 -5.30
CA ARG A 66 14.08 35.92 -4.16
C ARG A 66 15.05 34.79 -4.53
N MET A 67 14.91 34.24 -5.73
CA MET A 67 15.78 33.14 -6.21
C MET A 67 17.25 33.56 -6.39
N LEU A 68 17.57 34.85 -6.42
CA LEU A 68 18.94 35.37 -6.45
C LEU A 68 19.68 35.27 -5.11
N ASP A 69 18.98 34.96 -4.02
CA ASP A 69 19.60 34.62 -2.73
C ASP A 69 20.14 33.16 -2.70
N GLY A 70 19.90 32.39 -3.77
CA GLY A 70 20.54 31.11 -4.03
C GLY A 70 20.17 29.97 -3.09
N TYR A 71 21.06 28.98 -3.00
CA TYR A 71 20.82 27.68 -2.36
C TYR A 71 20.26 27.76 -0.92
N GLY A 72 20.86 28.57 -0.06
CA GLY A 72 20.44 28.70 1.35
C GLY A 72 19.04 29.30 1.51
N ALA A 73 18.64 30.18 0.59
CA ALA A 73 17.28 30.70 0.52
C ALA A 73 16.31 29.60 0.09
N GLY A 74 16.63 28.84 -0.96
CA GLY A 74 15.79 27.71 -1.42
C GLY A 74 15.52 26.66 -0.35
N VAL A 75 16.53 26.29 0.45
CA VAL A 75 16.37 25.37 1.60
C VAL A 75 15.42 25.95 2.67
N THR A 76 15.50 27.26 2.94
CA THR A 76 14.70 27.94 3.97
C THR A 76 13.24 28.08 3.53
N ASP A 77 13.06 28.47 2.28
CA ASP A 77 11.77 28.76 1.67
C ASP A 77 10.99 27.47 1.43
N ALA A 78 11.63 26.42 0.91
CA ALA A 78 10.99 25.12 0.70
C ALA A 78 10.51 24.47 2.01
N ARG A 79 11.23 24.63 3.12
CA ARG A 79 10.78 24.17 4.45
C ARG A 79 9.50 24.88 4.89
N THR A 80 9.44 26.18 4.64
CA THR A 80 8.30 27.02 5.03
C THR A 80 7.09 26.77 4.11
N ALA A 81 7.33 26.64 2.81
CA ALA A 81 6.33 26.29 1.81
C ALA A 81 5.71 24.90 2.09
N LEU A 82 6.52 23.86 2.31
CA LEU A 82 6.03 22.51 2.64
C LEU A 82 5.23 22.49 3.94
N ALA A 83 5.68 23.21 4.99
CA ALA A 83 4.92 23.36 6.21
C ALA A 83 3.55 24.02 5.97
N GLN A 84 3.45 24.96 5.02
CA GLN A 84 2.19 25.59 4.64
C GLN A 84 1.27 24.67 3.82
N VAL A 85 1.82 23.87 2.89
CA VAL A 85 1.07 22.84 2.14
C VAL A 85 0.39 21.89 3.13
N LEU A 86 1.17 21.31 4.05
CA LEU A 86 0.67 20.37 5.06
C LEU A 86 -0.34 21.04 6.01
N ARG A 87 -0.12 22.30 6.40
CA ARG A 87 -1.05 23.07 7.25
C ARG A 87 -2.42 23.31 6.58
N CYS A 88 -2.50 23.30 5.25
CA CYS A 88 -3.74 23.49 4.49
C CYS A 88 -4.39 22.18 4.01
N GLY A 89 -3.91 21.02 4.49
CA GLY A 89 -4.39 19.70 4.07
C GLY A 89 -3.89 19.26 2.69
N GLY A 90 -2.82 19.88 2.19
CA GLY A 90 -2.08 19.39 1.03
C GLY A 90 -1.13 18.25 1.38
N ARG A 91 -0.44 17.72 0.36
CA ARG A 91 0.37 16.50 0.43
C ARG A 91 1.82 16.72 -0.07
N PRO A 92 2.83 16.01 0.49
CA PRO A 92 4.26 16.33 0.30
C PRO A 92 4.87 15.79 -1.01
N ASP A 93 4.15 14.90 -1.69
CA ASP A 93 4.48 14.20 -2.93
C ASP A 93 4.05 14.98 -4.19
N ARG A 94 3.75 16.27 -4.05
CA ARG A 94 3.26 17.16 -5.11
C ARG A 94 4.11 18.43 -5.16
N PRO A 95 4.28 19.03 -6.35
CA PRO A 95 5.27 20.07 -6.55
C PRO A 95 4.92 21.38 -5.83
N ILE A 96 5.97 22.13 -5.52
CA ILE A 96 5.87 23.55 -5.18
C ILE A 96 6.58 24.34 -6.28
N TYR A 97 5.85 25.23 -6.94
CA TYR A 97 6.43 26.18 -7.88
C TYR A 97 7.11 27.32 -7.10
N PHE A 98 8.35 27.64 -7.45
CA PHE A 98 9.09 28.78 -6.91
C PHE A 98 9.27 29.85 -7.99
N SER A 99 8.91 31.09 -7.68
CA SER A 99 8.84 32.17 -8.67
C SER A 99 10.15 32.95 -8.83
N ALA A 100 10.61 33.04 -10.08
CA ALA A 100 11.45 34.12 -10.58
C ALA A 100 10.56 35.12 -11.34
N ASP A 101 9.89 36.00 -10.60
CA ASP A 101 8.93 36.98 -11.15
C ASP A 101 9.63 38.23 -11.70
N PHE A 102 10.61 38.04 -12.59
CA PHE A 102 11.40 39.12 -13.18
C PHE A 102 12.08 38.70 -14.50
N ASP A 103 12.52 39.70 -15.28
CA ASP A 103 13.31 39.50 -16.50
C ASP A 103 14.76 39.06 -16.16
N ALA A 104 14.92 37.76 -15.85
CA ALA A 104 16.19 37.23 -15.39
C ALA A 104 17.20 37.07 -16.53
N THR A 105 18.36 37.70 -16.37
CA THR A 105 19.47 37.61 -17.32
C THR A 105 20.08 36.21 -17.38
N PRO A 106 20.69 35.78 -18.50
CA PRO A 106 21.36 34.48 -18.60
C PRO A 106 22.42 34.22 -17.51
N GLN A 107 23.05 35.28 -17.00
CA GLN A 107 24.05 35.23 -15.94
C GLN A 107 23.44 34.90 -14.56
N GLN A 108 22.17 35.22 -14.34
CA GLN A 108 21.46 34.92 -13.09
C GLN A 108 20.96 33.46 -13.01
N GLN A 109 20.95 32.73 -14.12
CA GLN A 109 20.43 31.36 -14.18
C GLN A 109 21.14 30.41 -13.22
N ALA A 110 22.46 30.55 -13.02
CA ALA A 110 23.21 29.70 -12.09
C ALA A 110 22.66 29.83 -10.67
N THR A 111 22.46 31.05 -10.17
CA THR A 111 21.93 31.32 -8.83
C THR A 111 20.48 30.87 -8.67
N ILE A 112 19.66 31.02 -9.73
CA ILE A 112 18.28 30.51 -9.76
C ILE A 112 18.26 28.98 -9.66
N ASN A 113 19.13 28.30 -10.42
CA ASN A 113 19.29 26.86 -10.34
C ASN A 113 19.83 26.43 -8.96
N ASP A 114 20.75 27.17 -8.35
CA ASP A 114 21.24 26.90 -7.00
C ASP A 114 20.11 27.00 -5.95
N TYR A 115 19.23 28.00 -6.05
CA TYR A 115 18.03 28.11 -5.21
C TYR A 115 17.12 26.88 -5.38
N LEU A 116 16.83 26.48 -6.62
CA LEU A 116 16.00 25.30 -6.92
C LEU A 116 16.64 24.00 -6.38
N ASN A 117 17.94 23.85 -6.53
CA ASN A 117 18.72 22.75 -5.95
C ASN A 117 18.68 22.76 -4.42
N GLY A 118 18.61 23.94 -3.79
CA GLY A 118 18.36 24.09 -2.36
C GLY A 118 16.99 23.54 -1.97
N ALA A 119 15.94 23.95 -2.67
CA ALA A 119 14.58 23.45 -2.47
C ALA A 119 14.47 21.92 -2.69
N ALA A 120 15.18 21.38 -3.68
CA ALA A 120 15.23 19.95 -3.97
C ALA A 120 15.73 19.10 -2.79
N THR A 121 16.58 19.63 -1.91
CA THR A 121 17.02 18.91 -0.70
C THR A 121 15.97 18.81 0.39
N VAL A 122 14.84 19.52 0.25
CA VAL A 122 13.72 19.51 1.20
C VAL A 122 12.51 18.77 0.62
N LEU A 123 12.21 18.97 -0.66
CA LEU A 123 11.03 18.39 -1.33
C LEU A 123 11.32 17.09 -2.09
N GLY A 124 12.60 16.80 -2.38
CA GLY A 124 13.00 15.94 -3.49
C GLY A 124 12.94 16.69 -4.82
N SER A 125 13.88 16.44 -5.74
CA SER A 125 13.94 17.11 -7.05
C SER A 125 12.65 16.96 -7.86
N ALA A 126 12.05 15.77 -7.82
CA ALA A 126 10.77 15.45 -8.45
C ALA A 126 9.61 16.38 -8.05
N ASN A 127 9.69 17.09 -6.92
CA ASN A 127 8.67 18.01 -6.41
C ASN A 127 9.07 19.49 -6.51
N VAL A 128 10.16 19.82 -7.22
CA VAL A 128 10.55 21.22 -7.46
C VAL A 128 9.93 21.71 -8.77
N GLY A 129 9.10 22.74 -8.67
CA GLY A 129 8.61 23.51 -9.81
C GLY A 129 9.27 24.88 -9.89
N VAL A 130 9.30 25.46 -11.09
CA VAL A 130 9.75 26.84 -11.34
C VAL A 130 8.65 27.64 -12.03
N TYR A 131 8.48 28.89 -11.60
CA TYR A 131 7.72 29.91 -12.32
C TYR A 131 8.63 30.99 -12.88
N GLY A 132 8.28 31.49 -14.06
CA GLY A 132 8.91 32.66 -14.68
C GLY A 132 8.76 32.69 -16.20
N GLY A 133 9.49 33.59 -16.84
CA GLY A 133 9.57 33.65 -18.30
C GLY A 133 10.28 32.43 -18.92
N TYR A 134 10.01 32.17 -20.21
CA TYR A 134 10.49 31.03 -20.99
C TYR A 134 11.96 30.68 -20.72
N TRP A 135 12.84 31.69 -20.73
CA TRP A 135 14.28 31.49 -20.58
C TRP A 135 14.72 30.97 -19.22
N VAL A 136 14.00 31.30 -18.15
CA VAL A 136 14.27 30.79 -16.80
C VAL A 136 13.81 29.34 -16.70
N VAL A 137 12.56 29.11 -17.11
CA VAL A 137 11.89 27.82 -17.04
C VAL A 137 12.64 26.78 -17.87
N SER A 138 12.90 27.07 -19.15
CA SER A 138 13.52 26.14 -20.09
C SER A 138 14.92 25.71 -19.63
N ARG A 139 15.75 26.66 -19.16
CA ARG A 139 17.11 26.37 -18.65
C ARG A 139 17.13 25.67 -17.29
N ALA A 140 16.13 25.90 -16.44
CA ALA A 140 15.99 25.17 -15.16
C ALA A 140 15.59 23.70 -15.39
N LEU A 141 14.71 23.45 -16.36
CA LEU A 141 14.37 22.09 -16.82
C LEU A 141 15.57 21.40 -17.49
N ASP A 142 16.28 22.09 -18.40
CA ASP A 142 17.48 21.55 -19.08
C ASP A 142 18.61 21.18 -18.10
N ALA A 143 18.73 21.93 -17.00
CA ALA A 143 19.68 21.65 -15.93
C ALA A 143 19.21 20.57 -14.94
N GLY A 144 17.96 20.10 -15.03
CA GLY A 144 17.35 19.19 -14.04
C GLY A 144 17.16 19.82 -12.66
N ALA A 145 17.19 21.16 -12.55
CA ALA A 145 17.01 21.89 -11.30
C ALA A 145 15.53 21.99 -10.90
N ALA A 146 14.62 21.94 -11.87
CA ALA A 146 13.19 21.79 -11.67
C ALA A 146 12.64 20.67 -12.55
N ASN A 147 11.56 20.03 -12.10
CA ASN A 147 10.82 18.99 -12.82
C ASN A 147 9.45 19.49 -13.32
N TRP A 148 8.95 20.62 -12.81
CA TRP A 148 7.66 21.21 -13.16
C TRP A 148 7.81 22.65 -13.60
N ALA A 149 6.97 23.11 -14.52
CA ALA A 149 7.13 24.39 -15.20
C ALA A 149 5.82 25.17 -15.30
N TRP A 150 5.72 26.29 -14.59
CA TRP A 150 4.63 27.25 -14.72
C TRP A 150 5.15 28.48 -15.45
N GLN A 151 4.95 28.53 -16.77
CA GLN A 151 5.46 29.63 -17.58
C GLN A 151 4.51 30.84 -17.50
N THR A 152 5.04 32.06 -17.45
CA THR A 152 4.27 33.27 -17.81
C THR A 152 4.64 33.78 -19.20
N VAL A 153 3.70 34.36 -19.93
CA VAL A 153 3.99 35.06 -21.20
C VAL A 153 4.89 36.29 -21.00
N ALA A 154 4.93 36.86 -19.78
CA ALA A 154 5.90 37.88 -19.41
C ALA A 154 7.34 37.35 -19.61
N TRP A 155 8.23 38.21 -20.14
CA TRP A 155 9.64 37.90 -20.41
C TRP A 155 9.90 36.71 -21.36
N SER A 156 8.85 36.12 -21.95
CA SER A 156 8.94 34.98 -22.87
C SER A 156 9.06 35.38 -24.35
N GLY A 157 8.67 36.60 -24.70
CA GLY A 157 8.52 37.00 -26.11
C GLY A 157 7.43 36.17 -26.79
N THR A 158 7.77 35.48 -27.87
CA THR A 158 6.86 34.55 -28.59
C THR A 158 7.11 33.08 -28.28
N ASN A 159 7.92 32.77 -27.26
CA ASN A 159 8.35 31.40 -26.97
C ASN A 159 7.42 30.72 -25.95
N LEU A 160 7.09 29.45 -26.17
CA LEU A 160 6.39 28.60 -25.21
C LEU A 160 7.24 27.33 -24.97
N GLU A 161 7.43 26.97 -23.71
CA GLU A 161 8.12 25.73 -23.32
C GLU A 161 7.17 24.53 -23.52
N PRO A 162 7.52 23.55 -24.38
CA PRO A 162 6.69 22.35 -24.59
C PRO A 162 6.51 21.49 -23.32
N ARG A 163 7.49 21.53 -22.40
CA ARG A 163 7.44 20.81 -21.11
C ARG A 163 6.60 21.52 -20.04
N ARG A 164 6.04 22.71 -20.31
CA ARG A 164 5.26 23.45 -19.30
C ARG A 164 4.06 22.65 -18.81
N SER A 165 3.81 22.76 -17.51
CA SER A 165 2.68 22.20 -16.77
C SER A 165 1.48 23.16 -16.80
N ILE A 166 1.74 24.46 -16.70
CA ILE A 166 0.76 25.55 -16.66
C ILE A 166 1.31 26.73 -17.47
N LEU A 167 0.43 27.51 -18.11
CA LEU A 167 0.76 28.81 -18.72
C LEU A 167 -0.10 29.92 -18.11
N GLN A 168 0.52 30.93 -17.50
CA GLN A 168 -0.12 32.21 -17.18
C GLN A 168 -0.21 33.05 -18.46
N THR A 169 -1.43 33.41 -18.87
CA THR A 169 -1.72 33.94 -20.20
C THR A 169 -1.47 35.43 -20.35
N GLY A 170 -1.23 36.15 -19.25
CA GLY A 170 -1.16 37.61 -19.21
C GLY A 170 -2.53 38.31 -19.33
N GLN A 171 -3.63 37.56 -19.40
CA GLN A 171 -4.98 38.09 -19.19
C GLN A 171 -5.28 38.16 -17.69
N GLN A 172 -5.86 39.29 -17.26
CA GLN A 172 -6.41 39.45 -15.92
C GLN A 172 -7.94 39.44 -15.97
N VAL A 173 -8.59 39.03 -14.88
CA VAL A 173 -10.05 39.06 -14.68
C VAL A 173 -10.40 39.51 -13.27
N ILE A 174 -11.65 39.94 -13.05
CA ILE A 174 -12.19 40.21 -11.71
C ILE A 174 -13.22 39.14 -11.38
N VAL A 175 -12.97 38.36 -10.33
CA VAL A 175 -13.90 37.36 -9.77
C VAL A 175 -14.17 37.73 -8.32
N ASP A 176 -15.43 37.80 -7.91
CA ASP A 176 -15.85 38.15 -6.54
C ASP A 176 -15.24 39.48 -6.02
N GLY A 177 -14.99 40.44 -6.93
CA GLY A 177 -14.33 41.71 -6.64
C GLY A 177 -12.80 41.64 -6.49
N VAL A 178 -12.18 40.48 -6.67
CA VAL A 178 -10.72 40.27 -6.61
C VAL A 178 -10.14 40.18 -8.02
N GLU A 179 -9.08 40.96 -8.29
CA GLU A 179 -8.26 40.82 -9.50
C GLU A 179 -7.45 39.52 -9.44
N CYS A 180 -7.53 38.73 -10.51
CA CYS A 180 -6.93 37.42 -10.64
C CYS A 180 -6.28 37.25 -12.03
N ASP A 181 -5.11 36.63 -12.08
CA ASP A 181 -4.40 36.36 -13.32
C ASP A 181 -4.82 34.99 -13.89
N VAL A 182 -5.04 34.95 -15.21
CA VAL A 182 -5.62 33.78 -15.89
C VAL A 182 -4.53 32.78 -16.29
N ASN A 183 -4.77 31.53 -15.93
CA ASN A 183 -3.89 30.40 -16.20
C ASN A 183 -4.61 29.33 -17.02
N GLU A 184 -3.87 28.61 -17.85
CA GLU A 184 -4.37 27.48 -18.64
C GLU A 184 -3.44 26.25 -18.56
N THR A 185 -4.03 25.07 -18.74
CA THR A 185 -3.29 23.81 -18.92
C THR A 185 -4.06 22.80 -19.76
N ASP A 186 -3.35 22.07 -20.62
CA ASP A 186 -3.86 20.95 -21.40
C ASP A 186 -3.60 19.58 -20.74
N ARG A 187 -2.85 19.54 -19.63
CA ARG A 187 -2.47 18.31 -18.94
C ARG A 187 -3.55 17.80 -17.97
N VAL A 188 -3.52 16.49 -17.72
CA VAL A 188 -4.24 15.84 -16.62
C VAL A 188 -3.53 16.10 -15.29
N ASP A 189 -2.21 15.82 -15.23
CA ASP A 189 -1.35 16.24 -14.12
C ASP A 189 -0.56 17.52 -14.48
N PHE A 190 -0.80 18.58 -13.69
CA PHE A 190 -0.10 19.86 -13.75
C PHE A 190 0.42 20.31 -12.36
N GLY A 191 0.55 19.37 -11.42
CA GLY A 191 1.06 19.60 -10.07
C GLY A 191 -0.02 19.84 -9.00
N GLN A 192 -1.30 19.63 -9.32
CA GLN A 192 -2.40 19.83 -8.38
C GLN A 192 -2.44 18.80 -7.24
N TRP A 193 -2.89 19.20 -6.06
CA TRP A 193 -2.91 18.36 -4.84
C TRP A 193 -3.86 17.17 -4.94
N ASP A 194 -4.99 17.39 -5.61
CA ASP A 194 -6.11 16.49 -5.83
C ASP A 194 -5.98 15.62 -7.09
N VAL A 195 -4.76 15.46 -7.62
CA VAL A 195 -4.52 14.35 -8.56
C VAL A 195 -4.67 13.05 -7.77
N GLU A 196 -5.57 12.19 -8.24
CA GLU A 196 -5.49 10.77 -7.96
C GLU A 196 -4.49 10.19 -8.97
N PRO A 197 -3.51 9.35 -8.55
CA PRO A 197 -2.71 8.62 -9.52
C PRO A 197 -3.66 7.82 -10.41
N GLU A 198 -3.46 7.87 -11.73
CA GLU A 198 -3.93 6.77 -12.57
C GLU A 198 -3.34 5.49 -11.96
N GLU A 199 -4.19 4.51 -11.62
CA GLU A 199 -3.69 3.21 -11.19
C GLU A 199 -2.78 2.70 -12.30
N GLN A 200 -1.49 2.52 -11.97
CA GLN A 200 -0.56 1.92 -12.92
C GLN A 200 -1.08 0.51 -13.19
N ASP A 201 -1.54 0.28 -14.42
CA ASP A 201 -1.87 -1.05 -14.91
C ASP A 201 -0.78 -2.01 -14.45
N LEU A 202 -1.18 -3.07 -13.75
CA LEU A 202 -0.30 -4.03 -13.09
C LEU A 202 0.88 -4.35 -14.00
N THR A 203 2.11 -4.24 -13.48
CA THR A 203 3.28 -4.53 -14.32
C THR A 203 3.17 -5.97 -14.84
N PRO A 204 3.72 -6.30 -16.03
CA PRO A 204 3.57 -7.65 -16.60
C PRO A 204 3.95 -8.76 -15.60
N GLU A 205 4.94 -8.52 -14.75
CA GLU A 205 5.37 -9.40 -13.68
C GLU A 205 4.33 -9.51 -12.54
N GLN A 206 3.63 -8.42 -12.19
CA GLN A 206 2.54 -8.42 -11.21
C GLN A 206 1.29 -9.14 -11.74
N ASP A 207 0.93 -8.94 -13.01
CA ASP A 207 -0.15 -9.66 -13.69
C ASP A 207 0.18 -11.16 -13.81
N GLU A 208 1.42 -11.53 -14.17
CA GLU A 208 1.88 -12.92 -14.14
C GLU A 208 1.79 -13.55 -12.75
N ILE A 209 2.26 -12.86 -11.69
CA ILE A 209 2.15 -13.32 -10.30
C ILE A 209 0.69 -13.48 -9.87
N LEU A 210 -0.19 -12.54 -10.23
CA LEU A 210 -1.62 -12.62 -9.88
C LEU A 210 -2.34 -13.75 -10.65
N ARG A 211 -1.97 -14.01 -11.91
CA ARG A 211 -2.48 -15.15 -12.71
C ARG A 211 -1.98 -16.49 -12.17
N ASP A 212 -0.73 -16.57 -11.73
CA ASP A 212 -0.18 -17.75 -11.06
C ASP A 212 -0.93 -18.01 -9.74
N ILE A 213 -1.07 -17.02 -8.86
CA ILE A 213 -1.84 -17.14 -7.61
C ILE A 213 -3.30 -17.56 -7.88
N GLN A 214 -3.97 -16.96 -8.87
CA GLN A 214 -5.32 -17.37 -9.26
C GLN A 214 -5.37 -18.83 -9.77
N THR A 215 -4.39 -19.24 -10.58
CA THR A 215 -4.30 -20.61 -11.11
C THR A 215 -3.99 -21.62 -10.00
N GLN A 216 -3.10 -21.30 -9.06
CA GLN A 216 -2.79 -22.14 -7.91
C GLN A 216 -4.02 -22.32 -7.01
N LEU A 217 -4.73 -21.24 -6.67
CA LEU A 217 -5.90 -21.32 -5.79
C LEU A 217 -7.12 -21.96 -6.46
N ARG A 218 -7.39 -21.65 -7.74
CA ARG A 218 -8.65 -21.96 -8.43
C ARG A 218 -8.54 -22.91 -9.63
N GLY A 219 -7.35 -23.43 -9.92
CA GLY A 219 -7.09 -24.32 -11.05
C GLY A 219 -6.97 -23.60 -12.40
N PRO A 220 -6.44 -24.29 -13.44
CA PRO A 220 -6.26 -23.72 -14.78
C PRO A 220 -7.59 -23.20 -15.36
N GLY A 221 -7.62 -21.95 -15.80
CA GLY A 221 -8.85 -21.33 -16.33
C GLY A 221 -9.95 -21.12 -15.27
N LEU A 222 -9.62 -21.18 -13.98
CA LEU A 222 -10.51 -21.00 -12.83
C LEU A 222 -11.59 -22.09 -12.67
N THR A 223 -11.42 -23.26 -13.29
CA THR A 223 -12.39 -24.39 -13.32
C THR A 223 -12.16 -25.45 -12.24
N GLY A 224 -11.21 -25.24 -11.33
CA GLY A 224 -10.79 -26.19 -10.31
C GLY A 224 -9.64 -27.12 -10.76
N TRP A 225 -9.17 -27.95 -9.82
CA TRP A 225 -8.05 -28.86 -10.02
C TRP A 225 -8.54 -30.32 -10.11
N PRO A 226 -8.37 -31.03 -11.24
CA PRO A 226 -8.82 -32.41 -11.38
C PRO A 226 -8.28 -33.37 -10.31
N GLN A 227 -7.05 -33.15 -9.84
CA GLN A 227 -6.42 -33.98 -8.81
C GLN A 227 -6.99 -33.76 -7.39
N LEU A 228 -7.85 -32.75 -7.19
CA LEU A 228 -8.57 -32.53 -5.93
C LEU A 228 -9.96 -33.18 -5.94
N GLY A 229 -10.35 -33.83 -7.05
CA GLY A 229 -11.66 -34.44 -7.24
C GLY A 229 -12.78 -33.39 -7.39
N ASP A 230 -14.02 -33.86 -7.42
CA ASP A 230 -15.19 -33.02 -7.73
C ASP A 230 -15.98 -32.59 -6.49
N ASN A 231 -16.59 -31.42 -6.56
CA ASN A 231 -17.59 -30.93 -5.61
C ASN A 231 -18.95 -31.66 -5.84
N PRO A 232 -19.94 -31.51 -4.93
CA PRO A 232 -21.27 -32.13 -5.08
C PRO A 232 -22.05 -31.72 -6.34
N GLN A 233 -21.57 -30.71 -7.08
CA GLN A 233 -22.14 -30.19 -8.32
C GLN A 233 -21.45 -30.76 -9.58
N GLY A 234 -20.46 -31.64 -9.42
CA GLY A 234 -19.72 -32.28 -10.53
C GLY A 234 -18.68 -31.38 -11.20
N GLN A 235 -18.14 -30.41 -10.46
CA GLN A 235 -17.06 -29.52 -10.90
C GLN A 235 -15.80 -29.79 -10.09
N HIS A 236 -14.62 -29.68 -10.70
CA HIS A 236 -13.36 -29.87 -9.99
C HIS A 236 -13.21 -28.88 -8.83
N ARG A 237 -12.65 -29.34 -7.70
CA ARG A 237 -12.47 -28.53 -6.49
C ARG A 237 -11.37 -27.51 -6.65
N THR A 238 -11.56 -26.33 -6.08
CA THR A 238 -10.46 -25.38 -5.81
C THR A 238 -9.62 -25.86 -4.61
N VAL A 239 -8.47 -25.24 -4.37
CA VAL A 239 -7.67 -25.52 -3.15
C VAL A 239 -8.46 -25.21 -1.89
N VAL A 240 -9.35 -24.20 -1.93
CA VAL A 240 -10.21 -23.84 -0.80
C VAL A 240 -11.27 -24.91 -0.54
N ASP A 241 -11.93 -25.44 -1.58
CA ASP A 241 -12.93 -26.51 -1.44
C ASP A 241 -12.30 -27.81 -0.92
N ALA A 242 -11.09 -28.13 -1.40
CA ALA A 242 -10.34 -29.30 -0.95
C ALA A 242 -9.91 -29.17 0.52
N LEU A 243 -9.39 -28.00 0.93
CA LEU A 243 -9.01 -27.73 2.32
C LEU A 243 -10.23 -27.77 3.24
N ALA A 244 -11.36 -27.17 2.85
CA ALA A 244 -12.60 -27.22 3.60
C ALA A 244 -13.09 -28.66 3.77
N SER A 245 -13.10 -29.46 2.71
CA SER A 245 -13.47 -30.89 2.78
C SER A 245 -12.52 -31.70 3.66
N ALA A 246 -11.21 -31.42 3.62
CA ALA A 246 -10.24 -32.11 4.45
C ALA A 246 -10.41 -31.79 5.95
N LEU A 247 -10.73 -30.52 6.28
CA LEU A 247 -11.04 -30.11 7.65
C LEU A 247 -12.30 -30.80 8.18
N THR A 248 -13.37 -30.88 7.38
CA THR A 248 -14.59 -31.63 7.74
C THR A 248 -14.27 -33.09 8.08
N THR A 249 -13.53 -33.80 7.20
CA THR A 249 -13.18 -35.20 7.43
C THR A 249 -12.23 -35.40 8.61
N ILE A 250 -11.39 -34.42 8.95
CA ILE A 250 -10.58 -34.45 10.18
C ILE A 250 -11.45 -34.39 11.45
N ASP A 251 -12.51 -33.58 11.46
CA ASP A 251 -13.42 -33.49 12.61
C ASP A 251 -14.42 -34.67 12.68
N GLU A 252 -14.81 -35.24 11.54
CA GLU A 252 -15.52 -36.53 11.47
C GLU A 252 -14.67 -37.65 12.11
N LEU A 253 -13.41 -37.83 11.67
CA LEU A 253 -12.49 -38.84 12.20
C LEU A 253 -12.19 -38.64 13.69
N ARG A 254 -12.09 -37.40 14.17
CA ARG A 254 -11.96 -37.11 15.62
C ARG A 254 -13.15 -37.59 16.43
N THR A 255 -14.36 -37.49 15.86
CA THR A 255 -15.59 -37.95 16.49
C THR A 255 -15.63 -39.47 16.53
N GLU A 256 -15.33 -40.15 15.42
CA GLU A 256 -15.24 -41.61 15.35
C GLU A 256 -14.20 -42.19 16.33
N VAL A 257 -13.03 -41.56 16.46
CA VAL A 257 -12.00 -41.96 17.44
C VAL A 257 -12.51 -41.82 18.88
N SER A 258 -13.21 -40.72 19.21
CA SER A 258 -13.79 -40.53 20.54
C SER A 258 -14.84 -41.60 20.89
N ASP A 259 -15.68 -41.98 19.93
CA ASP A 259 -16.69 -43.03 20.11
C ASP A 259 -16.06 -44.43 20.22
N LEU A 260 -14.97 -44.68 19.48
CA LEU A 260 -14.15 -45.90 19.59
C LEU A 260 -13.45 -46.02 20.95
N GLU A 261 -12.88 -44.93 21.48
CA GLU A 261 -12.27 -44.88 22.81
C GLU A 261 -13.30 -45.14 23.91
N ALA A 262 -14.48 -44.51 23.83
CA ALA A 262 -15.59 -44.75 24.75
C ALA A 262 -16.07 -46.21 24.71
N THR A 263 -16.28 -46.75 23.51
CA THR A 263 -16.67 -48.16 23.30
C THR A 263 -15.64 -49.12 23.87
N THR A 264 -14.35 -48.84 23.68
CA THR A 264 -13.25 -49.65 24.23
C THR A 264 -13.24 -49.61 25.75
N ALA A 265 -13.44 -48.44 26.38
CA ALA A 265 -13.53 -48.30 27.83
C ALA A 265 -14.75 -49.05 28.42
N GLU A 266 -15.89 -49.07 27.73
CA GLU A 266 -17.06 -49.87 28.13
C GLU A 266 -16.80 -51.37 28.02
N LEU A 267 -16.20 -51.85 26.93
CA LEU A 267 -15.83 -53.26 26.78
C LEU A 267 -14.80 -53.69 27.82
N THR A 268 -13.75 -52.91 28.08
CA THR A 268 -12.78 -53.18 29.15
C THR A 268 -13.49 -53.30 30.49
N SER A 269 -14.38 -52.37 30.82
CA SER A 269 -15.19 -52.40 32.04
C SER A 269 -16.11 -53.63 32.12
N ALA A 270 -16.68 -54.07 31.00
CA ALA A 270 -17.50 -55.28 30.93
C ALA A 270 -16.67 -56.56 31.13
N VAL A 271 -15.49 -56.65 30.50
CA VAL A 271 -14.55 -57.77 30.68
C VAL A 271 -14.10 -57.86 32.14
N THR A 272 -13.72 -56.74 32.78
CA THR A 272 -13.33 -56.72 34.20
C THR A 272 -14.48 -57.15 35.13
N ARG A 273 -15.74 -56.78 34.82
CA ARG A 273 -16.91 -57.26 35.58
C ARG A 273 -17.12 -58.77 35.41
N LEU A 274 -16.91 -59.31 34.21
CA LEU A 274 -17.10 -60.74 33.94
C LEU A 274 -15.98 -61.60 34.55
N SER A 275 -14.72 -61.20 34.44
CA SER A 275 -13.59 -61.92 35.05
C SER A 275 -13.55 -61.85 36.58
N GLY A 276 -14.31 -60.92 37.19
CA GLY A 276 -14.54 -60.87 38.64
C GLY A 276 -15.59 -61.86 39.18
N HIS A 277 -16.32 -62.58 38.32
CA HIS A 277 -17.37 -63.52 38.74
C HIS A 277 -16.86 -64.97 38.77
N HIS A 278 -16.66 -65.51 39.98
CA HIS A 278 -16.40 -66.94 40.18
C HIS A 278 -17.72 -67.72 40.09
N TRP A 279 -17.90 -68.55 39.05
CA TRP A 279 -19.15 -69.25 38.81
C TRP A 279 -19.36 -70.42 39.81
N PRO A 280 -20.57 -70.55 40.41
CA PRO A 280 -20.84 -71.68 41.29
C PRO A 280 -20.93 -73.01 40.51
N PHE A 281 -20.50 -74.09 41.16
CA PHE A 281 -20.53 -75.45 40.62
C PHE A 281 -21.96 -75.86 40.19
N PRO A 282 -22.15 -76.54 39.04
CA PRO A 282 -21.14 -77.14 38.17
C PRO A 282 -20.63 -76.24 37.03
N PHE A 283 -21.10 -74.99 36.91
CA PHE A 283 -20.82 -74.15 35.74
C PHE A 283 -19.34 -73.74 35.60
N SER A 284 -18.58 -73.76 36.70
CA SER A 284 -17.12 -73.62 36.71
C SER A 284 -16.34 -74.66 35.87
N LEU A 285 -16.99 -75.75 35.43
CA LEU A 285 -16.38 -76.75 34.55
C LEU A 285 -16.38 -76.35 33.07
N VAL A 286 -16.96 -75.20 32.71
CA VAL A 286 -17.05 -74.70 31.32
C VAL A 286 -16.24 -73.39 31.14
N GLU A 287 -15.31 -73.08 32.05
CA GLU A 287 -14.35 -71.97 31.91
C GLU A 287 -13.27 -72.31 30.85
N GLY A 288 -13.69 -72.39 29.59
CA GLY A 288 -12.81 -72.16 28.43
C GLY A 288 -12.19 -70.77 28.55
N PRO A 289 -10.88 -70.61 28.28
CA PRO A 289 -10.09 -69.71 29.10
C PRO A 289 -10.19 -68.25 28.68
N ALA A 290 -10.26 -67.35 29.68
CA ALA A 290 -10.15 -65.90 29.49
C ALA A 290 -8.83 -65.48 28.81
N THR A 291 -7.80 -66.33 28.82
CA THR A 291 -6.55 -66.12 28.07
C THR A 291 -6.80 -65.96 26.57
N LEU A 292 -7.79 -66.64 26.00
CA LEU A 292 -8.10 -66.57 24.56
C LEU A 292 -8.67 -65.20 24.16
N VAL A 293 -9.30 -64.48 25.10
CA VAL A 293 -9.76 -63.09 24.90
C VAL A 293 -8.59 -62.12 25.11
N ALA A 294 -7.75 -62.36 26.11
CA ALA A 294 -6.55 -61.56 26.38
C ALA A 294 -5.53 -61.62 25.23
N GLU A 295 -5.30 -62.80 24.64
CA GLU A 295 -4.43 -62.99 23.48
C GLU A 295 -4.94 -62.24 22.24
N GLN A 296 -6.26 -62.18 22.03
CA GLN A 296 -6.85 -61.41 20.91
C GLN A 296 -6.73 -59.89 21.14
N LEU A 297 -6.91 -59.41 22.37
CA LEU A 297 -6.70 -58.00 22.72
C LEU A 297 -5.24 -57.58 22.50
N ALA A 298 -4.27 -58.37 23.00
CA ALA A 298 -2.84 -58.12 22.76
C ALA A 298 -2.47 -58.16 21.26
N ARG A 299 -3.20 -58.94 20.44
CA ARG A 299 -3.04 -58.96 18.99
C ARG A 299 -3.58 -57.70 18.30
N LEU A 300 -4.65 -57.13 18.84
CA LEU A 300 -5.21 -55.84 18.39
C LEU A 300 -4.26 -54.69 18.73
N GLU A 301 -3.66 -54.74 19.92
CA GLU A 301 -2.63 -53.80 20.40
C GLU A 301 -1.38 -53.81 19.49
N GLN A 302 -0.94 -54.98 19.00
CA GLN A 302 0.14 -55.10 18.01
C GLN A 302 -0.24 -54.60 16.59
N LEU A 303 -1.53 -54.47 16.27
CA LEU A 303 -1.99 -53.99 14.96
C LEU A 303 -2.16 -52.45 14.91
N LEU A 304 -2.06 -51.75 16.04
CA LEU A 304 -2.18 -50.29 16.14
C LEU A 304 -0.93 -49.65 16.81
N PRO A 305 0.25 -49.72 16.17
CA PRO A 305 1.48 -49.14 16.73
C PRO A 305 1.46 -47.61 16.67
N GLY A 306 0.95 -46.95 17.72
CA GLY A 306 1.06 -45.50 17.84
C GLY A 306 0.20 -44.78 18.88
N VAL A 307 -0.75 -45.44 19.58
CA VAL A 307 -1.68 -44.78 20.52
C VAL A 307 -1.21 -44.96 21.98
N PRO A 308 -0.74 -43.91 22.67
CA PRO A 308 -0.33 -44.00 24.07
C PRO A 308 -1.49 -43.69 25.03
N LEU A 309 -2.01 -44.70 25.72
CA LEU A 309 -3.00 -44.48 26.80
C LEU A 309 -2.35 -43.86 28.06
N PRO A 310 -3.09 -43.02 28.82
CA PRO A 310 -2.53 -42.23 29.91
C PRO A 310 -2.18 -43.04 31.16
N GLY A 311 -0.91 -43.46 31.23
CA GLY A 311 -0.08 -43.60 32.44
C GLY A 311 -0.72 -44.13 33.73
N TRP A 312 -0.59 -45.43 33.97
CA TRP A 312 -0.38 -45.98 35.32
C TRP A 312 1.11 -46.31 35.47
N GLY A 313 1.73 -45.85 36.56
CA GLY A 313 3.16 -45.53 36.56
C GLY A 313 4.15 -46.58 37.10
N SER A 314 5.44 -46.22 36.94
CA SER A 314 6.65 -46.81 37.55
C SER A 314 7.22 -48.12 36.99
N ALA A 315 8.38 -48.00 36.34
CA ALA A 315 9.35 -49.09 36.13
C ALA A 315 10.12 -49.44 37.43
N PRO A 316 11.01 -50.47 37.45
CA PRO A 316 12.43 -50.16 37.16
C PRO A 316 13.35 -51.30 36.59
N ASN A 317 14.51 -50.87 36.07
CA ASN A 317 15.82 -51.56 35.98
C ASN A 317 16.11 -52.69 34.95
N GLY A 318 17.39 -52.76 34.51
CA GLY A 318 18.01 -53.82 33.68
C GLY A 318 18.33 -53.37 32.24
N ASP A 319 19.32 -52.52 31.95
CA ASP A 319 20.80 -52.62 32.10
C ASP A 319 21.55 -53.39 30.98
N SER A 320 22.72 -52.85 30.60
CA SER A 320 23.79 -53.42 29.75
C SER A 320 23.55 -53.61 28.23
N GLY A 321 24.64 -53.53 27.43
CA GLY A 321 24.73 -54.38 26.21
C GLY A 321 24.95 -53.80 24.80
N LYS A 322 25.95 -52.92 24.60
CA LYS A 322 26.69 -52.66 23.32
C LYS A 322 27.03 -53.94 22.48
N PRO A 323 27.58 -53.85 21.23
CA PRO A 323 27.35 -52.90 20.10
C PRO A 323 27.53 -53.50 18.66
N THR A 324 27.22 -52.71 17.62
CA THR A 324 27.82 -52.74 16.25
C THR A 324 27.54 -51.37 15.59
N ALA A 325 28.44 -50.60 14.94
CA ALA A 325 29.64 -50.84 14.12
C ALA A 325 29.32 -51.55 12.79
N THR A 326 29.65 -51.06 11.59
CA THR A 326 30.41 -49.86 11.11
C THR A 326 29.69 -49.40 9.78
N THR A 327 29.94 -48.33 9.01
CA THR A 327 31.07 -47.43 8.64
C THR A 327 30.40 -46.13 8.06
N GLU A 328 30.89 -44.88 8.13
CA GLU A 328 32.03 -44.25 7.40
C GLU A 328 32.10 -44.63 5.90
N LEU A 329 32.25 -43.76 4.88
CA LEU A 329 32.48 -42.30 4.72
C LEU A 329 31.68 -41.84 3.45
N GLY A 330 31.53 -40.55 3.09
CA GLY A 330 32.07 -39.30 3.65
C GLY A 330 31.66 -38.10 2.77
N GLN A 331 32.23 -36.91 3.04
CA GLN A 331 32.07 -35.70 2.21
C GLN A 331 33.15 -35.58 1.12
N LEU A 332 33.03 -34.52 0.31
CA LEU A 332 34.02 -33.91 -0.61
C LEU A 332 34.02 -34.37 -2.08
N SER A 333 33.13 -33.76 -2.87
CA SER A 333 33.51 -32.86 -3.99
C SER A 333 32.30 -32.01 -4.40
#